data_AF-A0A973SK57-F1
#
_entry.id   AF-A0A973SK57-F1
#
_cell.length_a   1.000
_cell.length_b   1.000
_cell.length_c   1.000
_cell.angle_alpha   90.00
_cell.angle_beta   90.00
_cell.angle_gamma   90.00
#
_symmetry.space_group_name_H-M   'P 1'
#
loop_
_entity.id
_entity.type
_entity.pdbx_description
1 polymer ?
#
loop_
_entity_poly.entity_id
_entity_poly.type
_entity_poly.pdbx_seq_one_letter_code
_entity_poly.pdbx_strand_id
1 'polypeptide(L)'
;YIYTFFKSLSEERMTYVEGYYAESSDVTDLAQADGYAVQRHCPHLKADLTRFGTVAGGVLTCQMHGWQFELASGRCLTSDDRKLVARPLTAEDGELPPIPAEVPLPAEA
;
A
#
# COMPACT_ATOMS: atom_id res chain seq x y z
N TYR A 1 -24.65 -25.24 5.77
CA TYR A 1 -24.62 -23.76 5.77
C TYR A 1 -24.46 -23.17 7.18
N ILE A 2 -25.32 -23.51 8.16
CA ILE A 2 -25.20 -22.98 9.54
C ILE A 2 -23.89 -23.35 10.25
N TYR A 3 -23.40 -24.60 10.11
CA TYR A 3 -22.14 -25.02 10.73
C TYR A 3 -20.92 -24.24 10.19
N THR A 4 -20.88 -23.98 8.89
CA THR A 4 -19.83 -23.15 8.26
C THR A 4 -19.88 -21.70 8.73
N PHE A 5 -21.08 -21.15 8.92
CA PHE A 5 -21.28 -19.82 9.48
C PHE A 5 -20.72 -19.70 10.90
N PHE A 6 -21.03 -20.66 11.80
CA PHE A 6 -20.49 -20.67 13.16
C PHE A 6 -18.98 -20.86 13.20
N LYS A 7 -18.38 -21.60 12.26
CA LYS A 7 -16.92 -21.72 12.16
C LYS A 7 -16.24 -20.37 11.81
N SER A 8 -16.92 -19.50 11.06
CA SER A 8 -16.41 -18.14 10.77
C SER A 8 -16.54 -17.18 11.96
N LEU A 9 -17.36 -17.53 12.96
CA LEU A 9 -17.51 -16.79 14.23
C LEU A 9 -16.60 -17.36 15.33
N SER A 10 -15.52 -18.08 14.98
CA SER A 10 -14.53 -18.43 16.00
C SER A 10 -13.88 -17.15 16.53
N GLU A 11 -13.55 -17.14 17.81
CA GLU A 11 -12.86 -16.01 18.46
C GLU A 11 -11.61 -15.60 17.67
N GLU A 12 -10.81 -16.57 17.23
CA GLU A 12 -9.64 -16.35 16.37
C GLU A 12 -9.97 -15.59 15.07
N ARG A 13 -11.05 -15.96 14.37
CA ARG A 13 -11.45 -15.33 13.10
C ARG A 13 -12.02 -13.94 13.33
N MET A 14 -12.80 -13.75 14.40
CA MET A 14 -13.36 -12.45 14.76
C MET A 14 -12.25 -11.48 15.17
N THR A 15 -11.35 -11.91 16.05
CA THR A 15 -10.18 -11.11 16.46
C THR A 15 -9.28 -10.75 15.28
N TYR A 16 -9.07 -11.66 14.33
CA TYR A 16 -8.32 -11.34 13.11
C TYR A 16 -8.99 -10.24 12.28
N VAL A 17 -10.30 -10.35 12.07
CA VAL A 17 -11.07 -9.36 11.31
C VAL A 17 -11.12 -8.02 12.04
N GLU A 18 -11.35 -8.02 13.35
CA GLU A 18 -11.34 -6.80 14.17
C GLU A 18 -9.97 -6.12 14.17
N GLY A 19 -8.89 -6.89 14.31
CA GLY A 19 -7.52 -6.37 14.18
C GLY A 19 -7.27 -5.73 12.82
N TYR A 20 -7.69 -6.39 11.74
CA TYR A 20 -7.57 -5.86 10.39
C TYR A 20 -8.25 -4.49 10.21
N TYR A 21 -9.43 -4.28 10.82
CA TYR A 21 -10.13 -2.99 10.73
C TYR A 21 -9.57 -1.94 11.70
N ALA A 22 -9.15 -2.33 12.91
CA ALA A 22 -8.53 -1.44 13.88
C ALA A 22 -7.19 -0.86 13.37
N GLU A 23 -6.40 -1.64 12.64
CA GLU A 23 -5.15 -1.18 12.02
C GLU A 23 -5.34 -0.33 10.75
N SER A 24 -6.59 -0.19 10.27
CA SER A 24 -6.86 0.58 9.06
C SER A 24 -6.96 2.09 9.30
N SER A 25 -7.13 2.54 10.55
CA SER A 25 -7.42 3.94 10.88
C SER A 25 -6.19 4.85 10.95
N ASP A 26 -5.01 4.32 11.29
CA ASP A 26 -3.83 5.15 11.61
C ASP A 26 -2.62 4.77 10.74
N VAL A 27 -2.42 5.53 9.66
CA VAL A 27 -1.21 5.43 8.83
C VAL A 27 -0.08 6.17 9.53
N THR A 28 0.65 5.46 10.39
CA THR A 28 1.84 5.99 11.07
C THR A 28 3.15 5.59 10.37
N ASP A 29 3.15 4.49 9.63
CA ASP A 29 4.34 3.98 8.92
C ASP A 29 4.36 4.49 7.47
N LEU A 30 5.29 5.40 7.19
CA LEU A 30 5.43 6.10 5.91
C LEU A 30 6.72 5.68 5.18
N ALA A 31 6.70 5.86 3.87
CA ALA A 31 7.83 5.66 2.97
C ALA A 31 7.91 6.84 1.99
N GLN A 32 9.09 7.08 1.42
CA GLN A 32 9.27 8.13 0.41
C GLN A 32 9.20 7.55 -1.00
N ALA A 33 8.36 8.15 -1.83
CA ALA A 33 8.17 7.80 -3.24
C ALA A 33 8.16 9.07 -4.10
N ASP A 34 9.20 9.30 -4.90
CA ASP A 34 9.26 10.38 -5.90
C ASP A 34 8.81 11.78 -5.37
N GLY A 35 9.30 12.15 -4.18
CA GLY A 35 8.96 13.42 -3.53
C GLY A 35 7.63 13.43 -2.76
N TYR A 36 7.01 12.27 -2.57
CA TYR A 36 5.81 12.09 -1.73
C TYR A 36 6.13 11.24 -0.50
N ALA A 37 5.51 11.58 0.63
CA ALA A 37 5.36 10.68 1.76
C ALA A 37 4.09 9.84 1.54
N VAL A 38 4.24 8.53 1.50
CA VAL A 38 3.15 7.58 1.25
C VAL A 38 3.08 6.55 2.37
N GLN A 39 1.89 5.97 2.61
CA GLN A 39 1.79 4.82 3.50
C GLN A 39 2.71 3.69 3.01
N ARG A 40 3.50 3.10 3.92
CA ARG A 40 4.45 2.03 3.57
C ARG A 40 3.76 0.74 3.11
N HIS A 41 2.59 0.44 3.67
CA HIS A 41 1.89 -0.81 3.43
C HIS A 41 0.79 -0.61 2.38
N CYS A 42 0.79 -1.44 1.33
CA CYS A 42 -0.20 -1.40 0.26
C CYS A 42 -1.64 -1.52 0.83
N PRO A 43 -2.58 -0.63 0.43
CA PRO A 43 -3.93 -0.66 0.98
C PRO A 43 -4.71 -1.93 0.64
N HIS A 44 -4.30 -2.73 -0.35
CA HIS A 44 -4.92 -4.01 -0.71
C HIS A 44 -4.71 -5.09 0.37
N LEU A 45 -3.49 -5.64 0.45
CA LEU A 45 -3.15 -6.75 1.35
C LEU A 45 -1.84 -6.47 2.12
N LYS A 46 -1.57 -5.19 2.40
CA LYS A 46 -0.48 -4.73 3.28
C LYS A 46 0.93 -5.18 2.85
N ALA A 47 1.17 -5.39 1.56
CA ALA A 47 2.52 -5.60 1.05
C ALA A 47 3.42 -4.40 1.38
N ASP A 48 4.65 -4.64 1.81
CA ASP A 48 5.65 -3.60 2.10
C ASP A 48 6.13 -2.95 0.80
N LEU A 49 5.69 -1.72 0.54
CA LEU A 49 5.99 -0.99 -0.70
C LEU A 49 7.45 -0.57 -0.80
N THR A 50 8.22 -0.55 0.30
CA THR A 50 9.68 -0.32 0.22
C THR A 50 10.42 -1.50 -0.42
N ARG A 51 9.80 -2.69 -0.40
CA ARG A 51 10.35 -3.93 -0.96
C ARG A 51 9.72 -4.32 -2.29
N PHE A 52 8.42 -4.06 -2.42
CA PHE A 52 7.61 -4.54 -3.54
C PHE A 52 6.96 -3.39 -4.32
N GLY A 53 7.26 -2.14 -4.01
CA GLY A 53 6.81 -0.96 -4.74
C GLY A 53 7.85 -0.52 -5.75
N THR A 54 7.40 -0.06 -6.91
CA THR A 54 8.21 0.70 -7.87
C THR A 54 7.48 1.97 -8.28
N VAL A 55 8.21 3.03 -8.57
CA VAL A 55 7.63 4.31 -9.03
C VAL A 55 8.08 4.64 -10.44
N ALA A 56 7.14 4.94 -11.32
CA ALA A 56 7.39 5.41 -12.68
C ALA A 56 6.34 6.46 -13.07
N GLY A 57 6.79 7.63 -13.55
CA GLY A 57 5.91 8.67 -14.07
C GLY A 57 4.83 9.15 -13.09
N GLY A 58 5.14 9.24 -11.79
CA GLY A 58 4.18 9.62 -10.75
C GLY A 58 3.18 8.52 -10.35
N VAL A 59 3.35 7.29 -10.85
CA VAL A 59 2.55 6.12 -10.50
C VAL A 59 3.37 5.15 -9.66
N LEU A 60 2.85 4.78 -8.50
CA LEU A 60 3.38 3.74 -7.64
C LEU A 60 2.70 2.41 -7.97
N THR A 61 3.50 1.40 -8.30
CA THR A 61 3.03 0.05 -8.65
C THR A 61 3.46 -0.95 -7.57
N CYS A 62 2.49 -1.67 -7.00
CA CYS A 62 2.75 -2.78 -6.10
C CYS A 62 2.94 -4.07 -6.89
N GLN A 63 4.16 -4.60 -6.92
CA GLN A 63 4.58 -5.76 -7.69
C GLN A 63 3.98 -7.09 -7.22
N MET A 64 3.37 -7.13 -6.02
CA MET A 64 2.74 -8.36 -5.52
C MET A 64 1.47 -8.74 -6.30
N HIS A 65 0.66 -7.75 -6.67
CA HIS A 65 -0.66 -7.98 -7.31
C HIS A 65 -0.97 -6.96 -8.41
N GLY A 66 0.00 -6.14 -8.81
CA GLY A 66 -0.11 -5.17 -9.90
C GLY A 66 -0.98 -3.95 -9.62
N TRP A 67 -1.31 -3.66 -8.36
CA TRP A 67 -2.11 -2.46 -8.03
C TRP A 67 -1.30 -1.20 -8.27
N GLN A 68 -1.91 -0.23 -8.96
CA GLN A 68 -1.27 1.02 -9.35
C GLN A 68 -1.97 2.19 -8.68
N PHE A 69 -1.19 3.15 -8.19
CA PHE A 69 -1.67 4.32 -7.48
C PHE A 69 -1.04 5.59 -8.03
N GLU A 70 -1.85 6.59 -8.32
CA GLU A 70 -1.38 7.92 -8.67
C GLU A 70 -0.90 8.64 -7.40
N LEU A 71 0.37 9.03 -7.34
CA LEU A 71 0.96 9.65 -6.15
C LEU A 71 0.33 11.02 -5.83
N ALA A 72 -0.02 11.79 -6.85
CA ALA A 72 -0.57 13.14 -6.69
C ALA A 72 -1.92 13.17 -5.96
N SER A 73 -2.76 12.15 -6.17
CA SER A 73 -4.13 12.10 -5.62
C SER A 73 -4.36 10.95 -4.64
N GLY A 74 -3.46 9.96 -4.60
CA GLY A 74 -3.66 8.71 -3.90
C GLY A 74 -4.68 7.78 -4.56
N ARG A 75 -5.20 8.13 -5.74
CA ARG A 75 -6.21 7.32 -6.43
C ARG A 75 -5.62 6.00 -6.91
N CYS A 76 -6.31 4.91 -6.63
CA CYS A 76 -6.00 3.62 -7.25
C CYS A 76 -6.48 3.62 -8.70
N LEU A 77 -5.58 3.28 -9.62
CA LEU A 77 -5.81 3.24 -11.05
C LEU A 77 -6.36 1.88 -11.51
N THR A 78 -6.19 0.85 -10.68
CA THR A 78 -6.56 -0.54 -10.99
C THR A 78 -7.88 -1.00 -10.35
N SER A 79 -8.37 -0.30 -9.31
CA SER A 79 -9.64 -0.61 -8.63
C SER A 79 -10.15 0.62 -7.88
N ASP A 80 -11.46 0.79 -7.75
CA ASP A 80 -12.08 1.89 -7.02
C ASP A 80 -12.15 1.65 -5.49
N ASP A 81 -11.83 0.44 -5.01
CA ASP A 81 -12.11 0.02 -3.64
C ASP A 81 -11.26 0.73 -2.57
N ARG A 82 -10.02 1.12 -2.88
CA ARG A 82 -9.09 1.65 -1.86
C ARG A 82 -8.16 2.71 -2.42
N LYS A 83 -7.86 3.73 -1.61
CA LYS A 83 -6.90 4.80 -1.94
C LYS A 83 -5.58 4.59 -1.20
N LEU A 84 -4.50 5.07 -1.80
CA LEU A 84 -3.21 5.23 -1.16
C LEU A 84 -3.20 6.57 -0.41
N VAL A 85 -2.82 6.56 0.86
CA VAL A 85 -2.47 7.81 1.55
C VAL A 85 -1.14 8.28 1.00
N ALA A 86 -1.18 9.41 0.30
CA ALA A 86 -0.03 10.07 -0.30
C ALA A 86 -0.16 11.58 -0.10
N ARG A 87 0.95 12.22 0.27
CA ARG A 87 1.05 13.68 0.34
C ARG A 87 2.46 14.13 -0.07
N PRO A 88 2.63 15.37 -0.54
CA PRO A 88 3.96 15.90 -0.81
C PRO A 88 4.85 15.78 0.44
N LEU A 89 6.10 15.37 0.22
CA LEU A 89 7.09 15.27 1.27
C LEU A 89 7.37 16.67 1.83
N THR A 90 7.39 16.80 3.15
CA THR A 90 7.76 18.04 3.84
C THR A 90 9.07 17.85 4.58
N ALA A 91 9.71 18.95 4.97
CA ALA A 91 10.93 18.90 5.78
C ALA A 91 10.71 18.26 7.17
N GLU A 92 9.46 18.14 7.61
CA GLU A 92 9.08 17.58 8.92
C GLU A 92 9.06 16.05 8.93
N ASP A 93 9.01 15.42 7.75
CA ASP A 93 8.94 13.95 7.61
C ASP A 93 10.23 13.22 7.99
N GLY A 94 11.35 13.95 8.03
CA GLY A 94 12.67 13.37 8.27
C GLY A 94 13.10 12.40 7.16
N GLU A 95 13.92 11.41 7.52
CA GLU A 95 14.40 10.37 6.61
C GLU A 95 13.40 9.20 6.59
N LEU A 96 12.66 9.05 5.49
CA LEU A 96 11.73 7.94 5.27
C LEU A 96 12.38 6.85 4.39
N PRO A 97 12.04 5.57 4.59
CA PRO A 97 12.56 4.50 3.74
C PRO A 97 12.13 4.71 2.28
N PRO A 98 13.06 4.63 1.30
CA PRO A 98 12.75 4.91 -0.08
C PRO A 98 12.04 3.75 -0.76
N ILE A 99 11.07 4.07 -1.61
CA ILE A 99 10.51 3.16 -2.61
C ILE A 99 11.29 3.38 -3.90
N PRO A 100 11.89 2.33 -4.50
CA PRO A 100 12.75 2.49 -5.65
C PRO A 100 11.97 3.02 -6.86
N ALA A 101 12.61 3.90 -7.63
CA ALA A 101 12.15 4.17 -8.99
C ALA A 101 12.26 2.88 -9.80
N GLU A 102 11.34 2.68 -10.74
CA GLU A 102 11.43 1.57 -11.68
C GLU A 102 12.74 1.67 -12.45
N VAL A 103 13.58 0.64 -12.34
CA VAL A 103 14.79 0.54 -13.15
C VAL A 103 14.35 0.01 -14.51
N PRO A 104 14.55 0.75 -15.62
CA PRO A 104 14.22 0.24 -16.94
C PRO A 104 14.99 -1.06 -17.15
N LEU A 105 14.28 -2.15 -17.46
CA LEU A 105 14.92 -3.35 -17.97
C LEU A 105 15.73 -2.95 -19.21
N PRO A 106 17.00 -3.37 -19.35
CA PRO A 106 17.76 -3.07 -20.55
C PRO A 106 16.99 -3.60 -21.75
N ALA A 107 16.78 -2.74 -22.74
CA ALA A 107 16.17 -3.15 -24.01
C ALA A 107 16.98 -4.31 -24.58
N GLU A 108 16.34 -5.46 -24.74
CA GLU A 108 16.95 -6.66 -25.30
C GLU A 108 17.56 -6.30 -26.67
N ALA A 109 18.87 -6.56 -26.80
CA ALA A 109 19.69 -6.24 -27.97
C ALA A 109 19.59 -7.28 -29.08
#